data_AF-A0A838UTH4-F1
#
_entry.id   AF-A0A838UTH4-F1
#
_cell.length_a   1.000
_cell.length_b   1.000
_cell.length_c   1.000
_cell.angle_alpha   90.00
_cell.angle_beta   90.00
_cell.angle_gamma   90.00
#
_symmetry.space_group_name_H-M   'P 1'
#
loop_
_entity.id
_entity.type
_entity.pdbx_description
1 polymer ?
#
loop_
_entity_poly.entity_id
_entity_poly.type
_entity_poly.pdbx_seq_one_letter_code
_entity_poly.pdbx_strand_id
1 'polypeptide(L)'
;MASQSEPPPPSAEIIEFVPRQLVRRDVYNLISASTAEFPMPQVRRMIADACTRYGPAVVRELGRIVTHGPNPTALAAIRILLIIADEPAQVTLWRVARDEGRNPAQRLEALRGLYQQGHEVTLAELVEMATLAERRTPPREREAP
;
A
#
# COMPACT_ATOMS: atom_id res chain seq x y z
N MET A 1 -47.66 -43.00 -5.89
CA MET A 1 -47.39 -41.59 -6.24
C MET A 1 -46.66 -40.95 -5.07
N ALA A 2 -45.38 -40.61 -5.26
CA ALA A 2 -44.63 -39.66 -4.43
C ALA A 2 -43.36 -39.30 -5.22
N SER A 3 -43.43 -38.26 -6.04
CA SER A 3 -42.23 -37.67 -6.65
C SER A 3 -41.53 -36.85 -5.58
N GLN A 4 -40.38 -37.35 -5.11
CA GLN A 4 -39.49 -36.58 -4.25
C GLN A 4 -38.79 -35.55 -5.13
N SER A 5 -39.09 -34.27 -4.91
CA SER A 5 -38.36 -33.16 -5.50
C SER A 5 -37.02 -33.02 -4.78
N GLU A 6 -35.95 -33.39 -5.47
CA GLU A 6 -34.58 -33.09 -5.03
C GLU A 6 -34.41 -31.56 -4.87
N PRO A 7 -33.71 -31.10 -3.80
CA PRO A 7 -33.34 -29.71 -3.69
C PRO A 7 -32.35 -29.34 -4.81
N PRO A 8 -32.42 -28.11 -5.34
CA PRO A 8 -31.51 -27.68 -6.39
C PRO A 8 -30.05 -27.77 -5.89
N PRO A 9 -29.10 -28.15 -6.76
CA PRO A 9 -27.70 -28.22 -6.38
C PRO A 9 -27.23 -26.85 -5.89
N PRO A 10 -26.32 -26.80 -4.90
CA PRO A 10 -25.75 -25.54 -4.42
C PRO A 10 -25.15 -24.80 -5.60
N SER A 11 -25.62 -23.58 -5.82
CA SER A 11 -25.17 -22.64 -6.83
C SER A 11 -23.65 -22.66 -6.88
N ALA A 12 -23.08 -23.05 -8.02
CA ALA A 12 -21.65 -22.99 -8.24
C ALA A 12 -21.14 -21.60 -7.85
N GLU A 13 -20.18 -21.54 -6.93
CA GLU A 13 -19.46 -20.31 -6.61
C GLU A 13 -18.98 -19.69 -7.92
N ILE A 14 -19.56 -18.53 -8.26
CA ILE A 14 -19.08 -17.73 -9.38
C ILE A 14 -17.70 -17.25 -8.95
N ILE A 15 -16.65 -17.92 -9.44
CA ILE A 15 -15.29 -17.42 -9.34
C ILE A 15 -15.26 -16.16 -10.20
N GLU A 16 -15.42 -14.99 -9.58
CA GLU A 16 -15.25 -13.71 -10.25
C GLU A 16 -13.84 -13.64 -10.83
N PHE A 17 -13.74 -13.87 -12.13
CA PHE A 17 -12.49 -13.70 -12.86
C PHE A 17 -12.20 -12.21 -12.97
N VAL A 18 -11.53 -11.65 -11.97
CA VAL A 18 -11.00 -10.29 -12.06
C VAL A 18 -9.81 -10.31 -13.04
N PRO A 19 -9.90 -9.69 -14.22
CA PRO A 19 -8.80 -9.72 -15.18
C PRO A 19 -7.62 -8.96 -14.58
N ARG A 20 -6.52 -9.67 -14.32
CA ARG A 20 -5.29 -9.11 -13.73
C ARG A 20 -4.79 -7.86 -14.46
N GLN A 21 -5.06 -7.75 -15.77
CA GLN A 21 -4.70 -6.57 -16.57
C GLN A 21 -5.48 -5.31 -16.16
N LEU A 22 -6.76 -5.43 -15.80
CA LEU A 22 -7.57 -4.30 -15.35
C LEU A 22 -7.10 -3.79 -13.98
N VAL A 23 -6.81 -4.71 -13.05
CA VAL A 23 -6.25 -4.36 -11.73
C VAL A 23 -4.92 -3.61 -11.91
N ARG A 24 -4.04 -4.13 -12.77
CA ARG A 24 -2.76 -3.48 -13.06
C ARG A 24 -2.97 -2.07 -13.59
N ARG A 25 -3.80 -1.91 -14.62
CA ARG A 25 -4.09 -0.60 -15.21
C ARG A 25 -4.58 0.39 -14.16
N ASP A 26 -5.55 0.01 -13.35
CA ASP A 26 -6.11 0.91 -12.34
C ASP A 26 -5.10 1.24 -11.24
N VAL A 27 -4.29 0.27 -10.80
CA VAL A 27 -3.19 0.54 -9.85
C VAL A 27 -2.14 1.51 -10.44
N TYR A 28 -1.77 1.39 -11.71
CA TYR A 28 -0.87 2.35 -12.36
C TYR A 28 -1.51 3.74 -12.48
N ASN A 29 -2.82 3.83 -12.70
CA ASN A 29 -3.52 5.12 -12.67
C ASN A 29 -3.51 5.73 -11.27
N LEU A 30 -3.71 4.93 -10.21
CA LEU A 30 -3.62 5.39 -8.81
C LEU A 30 -2.24 5.92 -8.48
N ILE A 31 -1.19 5.22 -8.89
CA ILE A 31 0.20 5.64 -8.71
C ILE A 31 0.43 6.96 -9.42
N SER A 32 0.01 7.06 -10.70
CA SER A 32 0.18 8.28 -11.49
C SER A 32 -0.53 9.46 -10.83
N ALA A 33 -1.78 9.27 -10.37
CA ALA A 33 -2.53 10.29 -9.65
C ALA A 33 -1.84 10.69 -8.34
N SER A 34 -1.31 9.73 -7.58
CA SER A 34 -0.59 9.98 -6.33
C SER A 34 0.74 10.72 -6.52
N THR A 35 1.32 10.68 -7.72
CA THR A 35 2.55 11.40 -8.07
C THR A 35 2.30 12.76 -8.73
N ALA A 36 1.13 12.97 -9.35
CA ALA A 36 0.84 14.11 -10.21
C ALA A 36 0.10 15.26 -9.50
N GLU A 37 0.37 15.49 -8.21
CA GLU A 37 -0.24 16.57 -7.41
C GLU A 37 -1.79 16.61 -7.42
N PHE A 38 -2.44 15.47 -7.67
CA PHE A 38 -3.89 15.39 -7.55
C PHE A 38 -4.31 15.72 -6.11
N PRO A 39 -5.46 16.41 -5.92
CA PRO A 39 -5.99 16.65 -4.58
C PRO A 39 -6.15 15.34 -3.81
N MET A 40 -5.63 15.27 -2.59
CA MET A 40 -5.70 14.07 -1.75
C MET A 40 -7.13 13.49 -1.59
N PRO A 41 -8.21 14.30 -1.47
CA PRO A 41 -9.57 13.76 -1.44
C PRO A 41 -9.94 12.96 -2.70
N GLN A 42 -9.47 13.40 -3.87
CA GLN A 42 -9.71 12.71 -5.14
C GLN A 42 -8.92 11.40 -5.19
N VAL A 43 -7.65 11.40 -4.77
CA VAL A 43 -6.82 10.18 -4.70
C VAL A 43 -7.47 9.16 -3.75
N ARG A 44 -7.92 9.59 -2.57
CA ARG A 44 -8.62 8.71 -1.61
C ARG A 44 -9.88 8.08 -2.22
N ARG A 45 -10.66 8.85 -2.99
CA ARG A 45 -11.85 8.34 -3.69
C ARG A 45 -11.48 7.28 -4.73
N MET A 46 -10.46 7.54 -5.54
CA MET A 46 -10.01 6.56 -6.54
C MET A 46 -9.52 5.26 -5.88
N ILE A 47 -8.83 5.35 -4.75
CA ILE A 47 -8.38 4.19 -3.98
C ILE A 47 -9.59 3.39 -3.46
N ALA A 48 -10.57 4.07 -2.86
CA ALA A 48 -11.80 3.43 -2.38
C ALA A 48 -12.54 2.71 -3.52
N ASP A 49 -12.72 3.35 -4.66
CA ASP A 49 -13.39 2.77 -5.83
C ASP A 49 -12.64 1.52 -6.33
N ALA A 50 -11.31 1.55 -6.39
CA ALA A 50 -10.49 0.41 -6.79
C ALA A 50 -10.59 -0.75 -5.78
N CYS A 51 -10.56 -0.45 -4.47
CA CYS A 51 -10.72 -1.45 -3.42
C CYS A 51 -12.12 -2.09 -3.46
N THR A 52 -13.19 -1.33 -3.70
CA THR A 52 -14.54 -1.88 -3.87
C THR A 52 -14.62 -2.80 -5.09
N ARG A 53 -13.95 -2.44 -6.19
CA ARG A 53 -14.03 -3.20 -7.44
C ARG A 53 -13.18 -4.47 -7.48
N TYR A 54 -12.01 -4.45 -6.84
CA TYR A 54 -11.01 -5.52 -6.99
C TYR A 54 -10.58 -6.15 -5.66
N GLY A 55 -11.01 -5.58 -4.53
CA GLY A 55 -10.72 -6.04 -3.19
C GLY A 55 -9.22 -6.29 -2.96
N PRO A 56 -8.83 -7.48 -2.45
CA PRO A 56 -7.45 -7.77 -2.10
C PRO A 56 -6.49 -7.83 -3.30
N ALA A 57 -7.00 -7.86 -4.54
CA ALA A 57 -6.14 -7.83 -5.73
C ALA A 57 -5.37 -6.50 -5.85
N VAL A 58 -5.94 -5.38 -5.38
CA VAL A 58 -5.27 -4.07 -5.36
C VAL A 58 -4.04 -4.13 -4.46
N VAL A 59 -4.20 -4.58 -3.22
CA VAL A 59 -3.12 -4.66 -2.22
C VAL A 59 -2.01 -5.59 -2.70
N ARG A 60 -2.37 -6.74 -3.30
CA ARG A 60 -1.38 -7.67 -3.87
C ARG A 60 -0.55 -7.06 -4.99
N GLU A 61 -1.18 -6.30 -5.89
CA GLU A 61 -0.47 -5.66 -6.99
C GLU A 61 0.39 -4.49 -6.49
N LEU A 62 -0.10 -3.69 -5.54
CA LEU A 62 0.69 -2.67 -4.85
C LEU A 62 1.92 -3.29 -4.16
N GLY A 63 1.75 -4.41 -3.47
CA GLY A 63 2.87 -5.14 -2.85
C GLY A 63 3.91 -5.62 -3.86
N ARG A 64 3.50 -6.06 -5.05
CA ARG A 64 4.45 -6.38 -6.14
C ARG A 64 5.22 -5.15 -6.60
N ILE A 65 4.55 -4.02 -6.74
CA ILE A 65 5.16 -2.75 -7.16
C ILE A 65 6.13 -2.24 -6.10
N VAL A 66 5.81 -2.39 -4.82
CA VAL A 66 6.74 -2.09 -3.73
C VAL A 66 8.01 -2.95 -3.84
N THR A 67 7.88 -4.23 -4.19
CA THR A 67 9.04 -5.15 -4.27
C THR A 67 9.88 -4.96 -5.53
N HIS A 68 9.25 -4.73 -6.69
CA HIS A 68 9.92 -4.79 -7.98
C HIS A 68 9.87 -3.47 -8.79
N GLY A 69 9.13 -2.48 -8.31
CA GLY A 69 8.98 -1.20 -8.98
C GLY A 69 10.17 -0.26 -8.75
N PRO A 70 10.37 0.72 -9.65
CA PRO A 70 11.38 1.75 -9.42
C PRO A 70 11.02 2.59 -8.18
N ASN A 71 12.03 3.18 -7.54
CA ASN A 71 11.88 3.86 -6.26
C ASN A 71 10.71 4.87 -6.16
N PRO A 72 10.48 5.80 -7.12
CA PRO A 72 9.36 6.73 -7.03
C PRO A 72 8.00 6.04 -7.06
N THR A 73 7.85 5.01 -7.91
CA THR A 73 6.64 4.20 -8.03
C THR A 73 6.39 3.36 -6.77
N ALA A 74 7.45 2.78 -6.19
CA ALA A 74 7.38 2.03 -4.94
C ALA A 74 6.98 2.93 -3.76
N LEU A 75 7.51 4.16 -3.68
CA LEU A 75 7.09 5.15 -2.67
C LEU A 75 5.62 5.55 -2.82
N ALA A 76 5.14 5.77 -4.04
CA ALA A 76 3.72 6.03 -4.28
C ALA A 76 2.85 4.85 -3.85
N ALA A 77 3.28 3.61 -4.15
CA ALA A 77 2.57 2.40 -3.72
C ALA A 77 2.52 2.28 -2.18
N ILE A 78 3.61 2.60 -1.47
CA ILE A 78 3.63 2.66 0.01
C ILE A 78 2.59 3.66 0.54
N ARG A 79 2.52 4.85 -0.05
CA ARG A 79 1.53 5.86 0.34
C ARG A 79 0.10 5.40 0.09
N ILE A 80 -0.15 4.71 -1.02
CA ILE A 80 -1.48 4.14 -1.30
C ILE A 80 -1.82 3.06 -0.26
N LEU A 81 -0.89 2.17 0.08
CA LEU A 81 -1.08 1.16 1.12
C LEU A 81 -1.39 1.79 2.49
N LEU A 82 -0.75 2.91 2.82
CA LEU A 82 -1.05 3.71 4.01
C LEU A 82 -2.44 4.37 3.99
N ILE A 83 -3.01 4.62 2.81
CA ILE A 83 -4.39 5.11 2.70
C ILE A 83 -5.38 3.96 2.85
N ILE A 84 -5.07 2.79 2.29
CA ILE A 84 -5.92 1.58 2.40
C ILE A 84 -6.02 1.13 3.85
N ALA A 85 -4.89 1.07 4.56
CA ALA A 85 -4.80 0.82 6.00
C ALA A 85 -5.50 -0.46 6.51
N ASP A 86 -5.77 -1.43 5.63
CA ASP A 86 -6.27 -2.76 6.00
C ASP A 86 -5.13 -3.68 6.47
N GLU A 87 -5.48 -4.80 7.09
CA GLU A 87 -4.50 -5.75 7.62
C GLU A 87 -3.49 -6.25 6.56
N PRO A 88 -3.90 -6.65 5.34
CA PRO A 88 -2.95 -7.01 4.27
C PRO A 88 -1.98 -5.88 3.88
N ALA A 89 -2.45 -4.63 3.85
CA ALA A 89 -1.60 -3.47 3.59
C ALA A 89 -0.61 -3.25 4.73
N GLN A 90 -1.07 -3.35 5.98
CA GLN A 90 -0.22 -3.22 7.17
C GLN A 90 0.89 -4.28 7.20
N VAL A 91 0.58 -5.54 6.88
CA VAL A 91 1.58 -6.62 6.78
C VAL A 91 2.65 -6.28 5.73
N THR A 92 2.24 -5.71 4.60
CA THR A 92 3.16 -5.28 3.53
C THR A 92 4.04 -4.12 4.00
N LEU A 93 3.46 -3.14 4.70
CA LEU A 93 4.16 -1.97 5.22
C LEU A 93 5.18 -2.35 6.31
N TRP A 94 4.84 -3.27 7.21
CA TRP A 94 5.77 -3.75 8.22
C TRP A 94 6.96 -4.50 7.62
N ARG A 95 6.75 -5.29 6.57
CA ARG A 95 7.83 -5.91 5.81
C ARG A 95 8.75 -4.86 5.19
N VAL A 96 8.20 -3.79 4.63
CA VAL A 96 8.99 -2.68 4.09
C VAL A 96 9.80 -1.98 5.18
N ALA A 97 9.17 -1.63 6.29
CA ALA A 97 9.82 -0.88 7.38
C ALA A 97 11.02 -1.63 7.97
N ARG A 98 10.89 -2.95 8.12
CA ARG A 98 11.88 -3.82 8.78
C ARG A 98 12.94 -4.42 7.84
N ASP A 99 12.82 -4.19 6.53
CA ASP A 99 13.79 -4.66 5.55
C ASP A 99 14.98 -3.71 5.46
N GLU A 100 16.08 -4.02 6.17
CA GLU A 100 17.29 -3.19 6.24
C GLU A 100 17.98 -3.00 4.87
N GLY A 101 17.79 -3.95 3.93
CA GLY A 101 18.35 -3.87 2.58
C GLY A 101 17.58 -2.92 1.66
N ARG A 102 16.43 -2.42 2.10
CA ARG A 102 15.54 -1.58 1.30
C ARG A 102 15.95 -0.11 1.33
N ASN A 103 15.50 0.63 0.31
CA ASN A 103 15.75 2.06 0.21
C ASN A 103 15.32 2.80 1.50
N PRO A 104 16.21 3.62 2.11
CA PRO A 104 15.92 4.34 3.36
C PRO A 104 14.65 5.20 3.32
N ALA A 105 14.33 5.80 2.16
CA ALA A 105 13.13 6.60 2.01
C ALA A 105 11.85 5.76 2.12
N GLN A 106 11.85 4.56 1.54
CA GLN A 106 10.71 3.64 1.58
C GLN A 106 10.46 3.15 3.00
N ARG A 107 11.55 2.77 3.70
CA ARG A 107 11.51 2.34 5.10
C ARG A 107 10.96 3.44 5.99
N LEU A 108 11.49 4.67 5.86
CA LEU A 108 11.03 5.83 6.61
C LEU A 108 9.56 6.14 6.36
N GLU A 109 9.13 6.16 5.10
CA GLU A 109 7.74 6.48 4.74
C GLU A 109 6.77 5.45 5.33
N ALA A 110 7.10 4.15 5.23
CA ALA A 110 6.29 3.09 5.80
C ALA A 110 6.23 3.17 7.33
N LEU A 111 7.39 3.30 7.99
CA LEU A 111 7.49 3.31 9.44
C LEU A 111 6.81 4.55 10.06
N ARG A 112 7.03 5.72 9.47
CA ARG A 112 6.35 6.97 9.88
C ARG A 112 4.84 6.84 9.68
N GLY A 113 4.41 6.30 8.55
CA GLY A 113 2.99 6.13 8.25
C GLY A 113 2.29 5.18 9.23
N LEU A 114 2.92 4.04 9.56
CA LEU A 114 2.39 3.08 10.53
C LEU A 114 2.26 3.72 11.92
N TYR A 115 3.27 4.48 12.37
CA TYR A 115 3.19 5.22 13.62
C TYR A 115 2.05 6.24 13.63
N GLN A 116 1.87 6.99 12.54
CA GLN A 116 0.77 7.97 12.40
C GLN A 116 -0.62 7.34 12.40
N GLN A 117 -0.73 6.08 12.00
CA GLN A 117 -1.97 5.29 12.08
C GLN A 117 -2.24 4.75 13.49
N GLY A 118 -1.33 4.98 14.45
CA GLY A 118 -1.46 4.52 15.83
C GLY A 118 -0.97 3.08 16.06
N HIS A 119 -0.22 2.50 15.12
CA HIS A 119 0.41 1.21 15.35
C HIS A 119 1.51 1.31 16.41
N GLU A 120 1.60 0.28 17.26
CA GLU A 120 2.67 0.17 18.24
C GLU A 120 4.02 0.01 17.53
N VAL A 121 4.88 1.00 17.72
CA VAL A 121 6.29 1.00 17.30
C VAL A 121 7.17 0.87 18.53
N THR A 122 8.18 0.02 18.43
CA THR A 122 9.17 -0.18 19.49
C THR A 122 10.10 1.03 19.61
N LEU A 123 10.80 1.15 20.75
CA LEU A 123 11.84 2.17 20.91
C LEU A 123 12.93 2.08 19.83
N ALA A 124 13.33 0.87 19.45
CA ALA A 124 14.31 0.64 18.39
C ALA A 124 13.80 1.18 17.03
N GLU A 125 12.53 0.94 16.71
CA GLU A 125 11.90 1.47 15.49
C GLU A 125 11.76 3.01 15.52
N LEU A 126 11.50 3.62 16.68
CA LEU A 126 11.50 5.08 16.82
C LEU A 126 12.90 5.68 16.58
N VAL A 127 13.95 5.05 17.13
CA VAL A 127 15.35 5.46 16.90
C VAL A 127 15.72 5.31 15.43
N GLU A 128 15.31 4.22 14.78
CA GLU A 128 15.53 4.00 13.36
C GLU A 128 14.81 5.06 12.52
N MET A 129 13.56 5.41 12.86
CA MET A 129 12.81 6.47 12.18
C MET A 129 13.55 7.82 12.25
N ALA A 130 14.08 8.18 13.42
CA ALA A 130 14.89 9.40 13.59
C ALA A 130 16.18 9.34 12.74
N THR A 131 16.89 8.21 12.79
CA THR A 131 18.13 8.00 12.02
C THR A 131 17.90 8.12 10.51
N LEU A 132 16.81 7.55 10.00
CA LEU A 132 16.44 7.63 8.59
C LEU A 132 16.02 9.04 8.18
N ALA A 133 15.38 9.82 9.07
CA ALA A 133 15.00 11.21 8.81
C ALA A 133 16.23 12.13 8.69
N GLU A 134 17.24 11.95 9.55
CA GLU A 134 18.48 12.72 9.51
C GLU A 134 19.23 12.53 8.18
N ARG A 135 19.29 11.31 7.65
CA ARG A 135 19.94 11.00 6.36
C ARG A 135 19.30 11.67 5.15
N ARG A 136 18.06 12.15 5.27
CA ARG A 136 17.33 12.87 4.21
C ARG A 136 17.46 14.38 4.30
N THR A 137 17.95 14.91 5.42
CA THR A 137 18.15 16.34 5.58
C THR A 137 19.48 16.69 4.89
N PRO A 138 19.51 17.55 3.86
CA PRO A 138 20.79 18.07 3.38
C PRO A 138 21.51 18.71 4.58
N PRO A 139 22.85 18.61 4.66
CA PRO A 139 23.59 19.21 5.77
C PRO A 139 23.14 20.67 5.85
N ARG A 140 22.57 21.06 7.01
CA ARG A 140 22.30 22.47 7.28
C ARG A 140 23.61 23.19 7.01
N GLU A 141 23.61 24.08 6.02
CA GLU A 141 24.70 25.04 5.88
C GLU A 141 24.85 25.66 7.26
N ARG A 142 25.93 25.27 7.95
CA ARG A 142 26.29 25.85 9.22
C ARG A 142 26.43 27.33 8.90
N GLU A 143 25.50 28.13 9.41
CA GLU A 143 25.66 29.58 9.47
C GLU A 143 27.08 29.82 9.96
N ALA A 144 27.90 30.34 9.05
CA ALA A 144 29.27 30.71 9.35
C ALA A 144 29.25 31.82 10.41
N PRO A 145 30.23 31.83 11.33
CA PRO A 145 30.26 32.77 12.45
C PRO A 145 30.28 34.25 12.01
#